data_AF-A0A7K2PFS9-F1
#
_entry.id   AF-A0A7K2PFS9-F1
#
_cell.length_a   1.000
_cell.length_b   1.000
_cell.length_c   1.000
_cell.angle_alpha   90.00
_cell.angle_beta   90.00
_cell.angle_gamma   90.00
#
_symmetry.space_group_name_H-M   'P 1'
#
loop_
_entity.id
_entity.type
_entity.pdbx_description
1 polymer ?
#
loop_
_entity_poly.entity_id
_entity_poly.type
_entity_poly.pdbx_seq_one_letter_code
_entity_poly.pdbx_strand_id
1 'polypeptide(L)'
;MRVQSLTLAAASAALLAPTTSPAMEHGTARTEPVVRREGRVAAADLLARVRTCEPVSRGRYRSDDGTAASIPVCGTRDAVFWKADMDIDCDGRPGPRCSRRTDPLFSDATAFQQSDGRYLSAERLPYIVVPAPSRIWDHRRHGVRGGVVAAVV
;
A
#
# COMPACT_ATOMS: atom_id res chain seq x y z
N MET A 1 -5.52 105.50 11.00
CA MET A 1 -5.37 105.15 12.44
C MET A 1 -5.30 103.64 12.55
N ARG A 2 -4.36 103.16 13.39
CA ARG A 2 -4.43 101.90 14.16
C ARG A 2 -4.57 100.59 13.38
N VAL A 3 -3.48 99.85 13.13
CA VAL A 3 -2.66 98.99 14.05
C VAL A 3 -3.32 97.62 14.26
N GLN A 4 -2.46 96.59 14.25
CA GLN A 4 -2.49 95.31 14.98
C GLN A 4 -2.50 94.11 14.02
N SER A 5 -1.36 93.49 13.70
CA SER A 5 -0.40 92.71 14.52
C SER A 5 -0.71 91.21 14.53
N LEU A 6 0.29 90.46 14.02
CA LEU A 6 0.77 89.14 14.46
C LEU A 6 -0.16 87.92 14.31
N THR A 7 0.23 86.96 13.46
CA THR A 7 1.12 85.84 13.83
C THR A 7 1.47 85.03 12.58
N LEU A 8 2.77 84.79 12.35
CA LEU A 8 3.25 83.81 11.37
C LEU A 8 3.05 82.40 11.93
N ALA A 9 2.39 81.53 11.16
CA ALA A 9 2.57 80.09 11.26
C ALA A 9 2.98 79.60 9.87
N ALA A 10 4.26 79.22 9.73
CA ALA A 10 4.78 78.54 8.57
C ALA A 10 4.65 77.03 8.77
N ALA A 11 4.11 76.31 7.80
CA ALA A 11 4.46 74.91 7.56
C ALA A 11 4.06 74.49 6.13
N SER A 12 5.07 74.06 5.39
CA SER A 12 5.08 73.68 3.98
C SER A 12 4.10 72.56 3.63
N ALA A 13 3.42 72.68 2.50
CA ALA A 13 2.71 71.57 1.85
C ALA A 13 3.72 70.68 1.12
N ALA A 14 4.06 69.54 1.71
CA ALA A 14 4.87 68.52 1.05
C ALA A 14 3.96 67.61 0.19
N LEU A 15 4.32 67.43 -1.08
CA LEU A 15 3.73 66.43 -1.96
C LEU A 15 4.01 65.03 -1.38
N LEU A 16 2.95 64.28 -1.06
CA LEU A 16 3.05 62.85 -0.78
C LEU A 16 2.65 62.09 -2.05
N ALA A 17 3.65 61.59 -2.75
CA ALA A 17 3.48 60.57 -3.79
C ALA A 17 2.95 59.26 -3.16
N PRO A 18 2.13 58.48 -3.87
CA PRO A 18 1.69 57.17 -3.38
C PRO A 18 2.87 56.21 -3.43
N THR A 19 3.51 55.97 -2.29
CA THR A 19 4.39 54.82 -2.12
C THR A 19 3.50 53.59 -1.94
N THR A 20 3.35 52.81 -3.00
CA THR A 20 2.77 51.47 -2.93
C THR A 20 3.57 50.62 -1.94
N SER A 21 2.99 50.31 -0.79
CA SER A 21 3.55 49.31 0.11
C SER A 21 3.48 47.94 -0.58
N PRO A 22 4.57 47.16 -0.63
CA PRO A 22 4.43 45.75 -0.94
C PRO A 22 3.68 45.11 0.24
N ALA A 23 2.49 44.58 -0.03
CA ALA A 23 1.89 43.64 0.89
C ALA A 23 2.86 42.45 0.98
N MET A 24 3.52 42.29 2.13
CA MET A 24 4.10 41.00 2.50
C MET A 24 2.94 40.05 2.67
N GLU A 25 2.56 39.37 1.58
CA GLU A 25 1.90 38.08 1.70
C GLU A 25 2.87 37.21 2.49
N HIS A 26 2.58 37.01 3.77
CA HIS A 26 2.98 35.79 4.45
C HIS A 26 2.26 34.66 3.71
N GLY A 27 2.83 34.25 2.58
CA GLY A 27 2.56 32.98 1.97
C GLY A 27 2.96 31.96 3.01
N THR A 28 1.99 31.49 3.80
CA THR A 28 2.07 30.18 4.42
C THR A 28 2.32 29.23 3.26
N ALA A 29 3.60 28.92 3.03
CA ALA A 29 4.01 27.89 2.11
C ALA A 29 3.24 26.65 2.58
N ARG A 30 2.20 26.28 1.83
CA ARG A 30 1.58 24.97 1.99
C ARG A 30 2.75 24.01 1.88
N THR A 31 3.11 23.40 3.01
CA THR A 31 3.88 22.18 2.98
C THR A 31 2.91 21.16 2.42
N GLU A 32 2.78 21.15 1.09
CA GLU A 32 2.17 20.05 0.38
C GLU A 32 2.86 18.79 0.91
N PRO A 33 2.10 17.79 1.37
CA PRO A 33 2.71 16.57 1.86
C PRO A 33 3.57 16.03 0.72
N VAL A 34 4.88 15.96 0.94
CA VAL A 34 5.81 15.33 0.01
C VAL A 34 5.38 13.88 -0.07
N VAL A 35 4.59 13.55 -1.09
CA VAL A 35 4.34 12.17 -1.47
C VAL A 35 5.69 11.65 -1.92
N ARG A 36 6.42 10.99 -1.00
CA ARG A 36 7.58 10.21 -1.40
C ARG A 36 7.05 9.14 -2.34
N ARG A 37 7.25 9.34 -3.65
CA ARG A 37 7.23 8.22 -4.58
C ARG A 37 8.38 7.34 -4.16
N GLU A 38 8.08 6.22 -3.50
CA GLU A 38 9.03 5.11 -3.46
C GLU A 38 9.53 4.90 -4.89
N GLY A 39 10.84 4.88 -5.07
CA GLY A 39 11.44 4.66 -6.39
C GLY A 39 10.88 3.38 -7.02
N ARG A 40 11.08 3.19 -8.33
CA ARG A 40 10.69 1.94 -8.98
C ARG A 40 11.46 0.79 -8.33
N VAL A 41 10.75 -0.16 -7.74
CA VAL A 41 11.33 -1.41 -7.23
C VAL A 41 11.43 -2.38 -8.40
N ALA A 42 12.64 -2.74 -8.82
CA ALA A 42 12.81 -3.74 -9.86
C ALA A 42 12.57 -5.15 -9.31
N ALA A 43 11.99 -6.04 -10.11
CA ALA A 43 11.83 -7.45 -9.73
C ALA A 43 13.17 -8.12 -9.37
N ALA A 44 14.25 -7.76 -10.08
CA ALA A 44 15.59 -8.23 -9.78
C ALA A 44 16.08 -7.83 -8.37
N ASP A 45 15.70 -6.65 -7.88
CA ASP A 45 16.06 -6.20 -6.54
C ASP A 45 15.33 -7.00 -5.46
N LEU A 46 14.04 -7.30 -5.69
CA LEU A 46 13.25 -8.18 -4.83
C LEU A 46 13.86 -9.60 -4.80
N LEU A 47 14.15 -10.17 -5.98
CA LEU A 47 14.80 -11.48 -6.11
C LEU A 47 16.16 -11.53 -5.43
N ALA A 48 16.96 -10.46 -5.54
CA ALA A 48 18.25 -10.36 -4.86
C ALA A 48 18.09 -10.33 -3.33
N ARG A 49 17.08 -9.61 -2.81
CA ARG A 49 16.77 -9.53 -1.38
C ARG A 49 16.28 -10.86 -0.79
N VAL A 50 15.61 -11.70 -1.58
CA VAL A 50 15.03 -12.98 -1.12
C VAL A 50 15.83 -14.20 -1.57
N ARG A 51 17.11 -14.02 -1.94
CA ARG A 51 17.94 -15.11 -2.47
C ARG A 51 18.30 -16.18 -1.42
N THR A 52 18.44 -15.79 -0.16
CA THR A 52 18.86 -16.68 0.94
C THR A 52 17.67 -16.99 1.84
N CYS A 53 17.42 -18.26 2.11
CA CYS A 53 16.29 -18.70 2.93
C CYS A 53 16.72 -18.96 4.38
N GLU A 54 16.19 -18.17 5.31
CA GLU A 54 16.10 -18.54 6.72
C GLU A 54 14.69 -19.09 6.98
N PRO A 55 14.50 -20.41 7.19
CA PRO A 55 13.16 -20.98 7.31
C PRO A 55 12.41 -20.48 8.55
N VAL A 56 11.17 -20.02 8.34
CA VAL A 56 10.22 -19.70 9.43
C VAL A 56 9.11 -20.75 9.56
N SER A 57 8.97 -21.64 8.57
CA SER A 57 8.11 -22.82 8.67
C SER A 57 8.82 -23.95 9.42
N ARG A 58 8.03 -24.77 10.12
CA ARG A 58 8.48 -25.99 10.81
C ARG A 58 8.56 -27.21 9.89
N GLY A 59 8.29 -27.03 8.60
CA GLY A 59 8.27 -28.05 7.58
C GLY A 59 8.29 -27.45 6.18
N ARG A 60 8.11 -28.29 5.17
CA ARG A 60 8.12 -27.90 3.75
C ARG A 60 6.77 -28.20 3.12
N TYR A 61 6.40 -27.39 2.15
CA TYR A 61 5.26 -27.59 1.26
C TYR A 61 5.68 -28.31 -0.02
N ARG A 62 4.70 -28.93 -0.65
CA ARG A 62 4.78 -29.45 -2.02
C ARG A 62 4.36 -28.33 -2.96
N SER A 63 4.81 -28.38 -4.21
CA SER A 63 4.17 -27.56 -5.23
C SER A 63 2.82 -28.21 -5.54
N ASP A 64 2.86 -29.42 -6.10
CA ASP A 64 1.64 -30.11 -6.52
C ASP A 64 1.43 -31.42 -5.76
N ASP A 65 0.23 -31.98 -5.84
CA ASP A 65 -0.09 -33.29 -5.27
C ASP A 65 0.85 -34.38 -5.85
N GLY A 66 1.21 -35.34 -5.01
CA GLY A 66 2.16 -36.39 -5.37
C GLY A 66 3.64 -35.94 -5.51
N THR A 67 3.96 -34.65 -5.51
CA THR A 67 5.36 -34.16 -5.59
C THR A 67 6.06 -34.16 -4.24
N ALA A 68 7.40 -34.13 -4.19
CA ALA A 68 8.14 -34.08 -2.92
C ALA A 68 7.99 -32.72 -2.20
N ALA A 69 7.83 -32.75 -0.87
CA ALA A 69 7.76 -31.56 -0.05
C ALA A 69 9.14 -30.89 0.07
N SER A 70 9.40 -29.90 -0.78
CA SER A 70 10.71 -29.28 -0.95
C SER A 70 10.72 -27.77 -0.66
N ILE A 71 9.56 -27.13 -0.58
CA ILE A 71 9.41 -25.67 -0.49
C ILE A 71 9.34 -25.22 0.98
N PRO A 72 10.37 -24.58 1.55
CA PRO A 72 10.25 -23.92 2.85
C PRO A 72 9.54 -22.56 2.70
N VAL A 73 8.95 -22.09 3.79
CA VAL A 73 8.62 -20.66 3.92
C VAL A 73 9.79 -19.98 4.61
N CYS A 74 10.33 -18.97 3.96
CA CYS A 74 11.51 -18.24 4.40
C CYS A 74 11.11 -16.88 4.98
N GLY A 75 11.89 -16.38 5.92
CA GLY A 75 11.68 -15.08 6.53
C GLY A 75 12.87 -14.15 6.35
N THR A 76 12.55 -12.86 6.28
CA THR A 76 13.46 -11.76 6.57
C THR A 76 12.90 -10.99 7.77
N ARG A 77 13.55 -9.88 8.15
CA ARG A 77 12.99 -8.97 9.15
C ARG A 77 11.67 -8.33 8.68
N ASP A 78 11.54 -8.11 7.38
CA ASP A 78 10.52 -7.21 6.81
C ASP A 78 9.45 -7.96 5.99
N ALA A 79 9.71 -9.21 5.59
CA ALA A 79 8.84 -10.00 4.72
C ALA A 79 9.05 -11.51 4.89
N VAL A 80 8.04 -12.29 4.54
CA VAL A 80 8.13 -13.73 4.28
C VAL A 80 8.07 -14.00 2.79
N PHE A 81 8.71 -15.08 2.33
CA PHE A 81 8.74 -15.44 0.92
C PHE A 81 8.92 -16.95 0.73
N TRP A 82 8.46 -17.45 -0.42
CA TRP A 82 8.60 -18.84 -0.85
C TRP A 82 8.47 -18.88 -2.38
N LYS A 83 8.84 -20.02 -2.97
CA LYS A 83 8.52 -20.32 -4.37
C LYS A 83 7.26 -21.16 -4.41
N ALA A 84 6.32 -20.84 -5.28
CA ALA A 84 5.08 -21.59 -5.48
C ALA A 84 4.86 -21.82 -6.99
N ASP A 85 4.04 -22.80 -7.32
CA ASP A 85 3.42 -23.02 -8.65
C ASP A 85 2.39 -21.94 -9.01
N MET A 86 1.82 -21.27 -8.01
CA MET A 86 0.82 -20.22 -8.17
C MET A 86 -0.51 -20.74 -8.73
N ASP A 87 -1.02 -21.80 -8.10
CA ASP A 87 -2.35 -22.33 -8.41
C ASP A 87 -3.48 -21.34 -8.12
N ILE A 88 -4.55 -21.50 -8.89
CA ILE A 88 -5.78 -20.73 -8.80
C ILE A 88 -6.84 -21.62 -8.12
N ASP A 89 -7.02 -21.44 -6.82
CA ASP A 89 -8.10 -22.11 -6.08
C ASP A 89 -9.44 -21.48 -6.49
N CYS A 90 -10.30 -22.25 -7.17
CA CYS A 90 -11.61 -21.79 -7.64
C CYS A 90 -12.63 -21.72 -6.49
N ASP A 91 -12.39 -20.85 -5.52
CA ASP A 91 -13.21 -20.73 -4.31
C ASP A 91 -14.16 -19.52 -4.33
N GLY A 92 -15.22 -19.65 -3.52
CA GLY A 92 -16.15 -18.57 -3.18
C GLY A 92 -17.33 -18.48 -4.14
N ARG A 93 -17.50 -17.31 -4.74
CA ARG A 93 -18.68 -17.05 -5.58
C ARG A 93 -18.58 -17.82 -6.89
N PRO A 94 -19.53 -18.72 -7.21
CA PRO A 94 -19.50 -19.47 -8.46
C PRO A 94 -19.65 -18.55 -9.67
N GLY A 95 -18.98 -18.92 -10.75
CA GLY A 95 -19.05 -18.28 -12.05
C GLY A 95 -18.87 -19.30 -13.20
N PRO A 96 -18.75 -18.84 -14.45
CA PRO A 96 -18.64 -19.71 -15.61
C PRO A 96 -17.36 -20.56 -15.67
N ARG A 97 -16.28 -20.18 -14.97
CA ARG A 97 -14.99 -20.87 -14.94
C ARG A 97 -14.72 -21.56 -13.60
N CYS A 98 -15.13 -20.95 -12.49
CA CYS A 98 -14.98 -21.49 -11.15
C CYS A 98 -16.35 -21.83 -10.57
N SER A 99 -16.69 -23.12 -10.52
CA SER A 99 -17.95 -23.62 -9.97
C SER A 99 -17.83 -25.12 -9.66
N ARG A 100 -18.78 -25.66 -8.88
CA ARG A 100 -18.94 -27.12 -8.69
C ARG A 100 -19.04 -27.93 -10.00
N ARG A 101 -19.41 -27.28 -11.11
CA ARG A 101 -19.53 -27.93 -12.42
C ARG A 101 -18.19 -28.01 -13.16
N THR A 102 -17.33 -27.02 -12.96
CA THR A 102 -16.10 -26.83 -13.73
C THR A 102 -14.85 -27.22 -12.96
N ASP A 103 -14.94 -27.30 -11.64
CA ASP A 103 -13.85 -27.72 -10.76
C ASP A 103 -14.37 -28.67 -9.67
N PRO A 104 -13.89 -29.94 -9.62
CA PRO A 104 -14.25 -30.88 -8.57
C PRO A 104 -13.76 -30.49 -7.17
N LEU A 105 -12.77 -29.59 -7.06
CA LEU A 105 -12.22 -29.11 -5.78
C LEU A 105 -12.86 -27.79 -5.31
N PHE A 106 -13.83 -27.26 -6.05
CA PHE A 106 -14.52 -26.00 -5.73
C PHE A 106 -15.10 -25.97 -4.29
N SER A 107 -14.77 -24.91 -3.55
CA SER A 107 -15.47 -24.51 -2.33
C SER A 107 -16.38 -23.30 -2.58
N ASP A 108 -17.59 -23.27 -2.00
CA ASP A 108 -18.47 -22.08 -2.06
C ASP A 108 -18.11 -20.99 -1.03
N ALA A 109 -16.99 -21.16 -0.31
CA ALA A 109 -16.51 -20.24 0.70
C ALA A 109 -15.04 -19.87 0.49
N THR A 110 -14.69 -18.63 0.83
CA THR A 110 -13.30 -18.12 0.87
C THR A 110 -12.93 -17.72 2.30
N ALA A 111 -11.62 -17.70 2.62
CA ALA A 111 -11.13 -17.30 3.94
C ALA A 111 -11.52 -15.87 4.35
N PHE A 112 -11.78 -15.00 3.38
CA PHE A 112 -12.22 -13.63 3.58
C PHE A 112 -13.53 -13.34 2.83
N GLN A 113 -14.23 -12.32 3.27
CA GLN A 113 -15.43 -11.78 2.62
C GLN A 113 -15.17 -10.35 2.15
N GLN A 114 -15.95 -9.91 1.18
CA GLN A 114 -16.00 -8.52 0.75
C GLN A 114 -16.72 -7.67 1.81
N SER A 115 -16.65 -6.34 1.67
CA SER A 115 -17.33 -5.41 2.57
C SER A 115 -18.86 -5.55 2.57
N ASP A 116 -19.43 -6.17 1.54
CA ASP A 116 -20.86 -6.49 1.45
C ASP A 116 -21.24 -7.86 2.04
N GLY A 117 -20.30 -8.53 2.71
CA GLY A 117 -20.50 -9.83 3.36
C GLY A 117 -20.48 -11.04 2.41
N ARG A 118 -20.36 -10.84 1.09
CA ARG A 118 -20.25 -11.95 0.15
C ARG A 118 -18.81 -12.48 0.12
N TYR A 119 -18.66 -13.78 -0.15
CA TYR A 119 -17.34 -14.36 -0.42
C TYR A 119 -16.67 -13.74 -1.67
N LEU A 120 -15.36 -13.95 -1.79
CA LEU A 120 -14.57 -13.44 -2.92
C LEU A 120 -14.95 -14.20 -4.21
N SER A 121 -14.53 -13.67 -5.36
CA SER A 121 -14.74 -14.33 -6.65
C SER A 121 -13.38 -14.54 -7.31
N ALA A 122 -12.94 -15.80 -7.37
CA ALA A 122 -11.68 -16.21 -7.99
C ALA A 122 -11.54 -15.71 -9.44
N GLU A 123 -12.65 -15.56 -10.16
CA GLU A 123 -12.63 -15.09 -11.56
C GLU A 123 -12.42 -13.58 -11.73
N ARG A 124 -12.59 -12.77 -10.67
CA ARG A 124 -12.63 -11.30 -10.79
C ARG A 124 -11.64 -10.58 -9.90
N LEU A 125 -11.31 -11.15 -8.75
CA LEU A 125 -10.40 -10.55 -7.80
C LEU A 125 -9.00 -11.13 -8.03
N PRO A 126 -7.93 -10.33 -8.18
CA PRO A 126 -6.58 -10.82 -8.08
C PRO A 126 -6.26 -11.27 -6.65
N TYR A 127 -5.69 -12.47 -6.49
CA TYR A 127 -5.36 -13.05 -5.20
C TYR A 127 -4.12 -13.94 -5.29
N ILE A 128 -3.60 -14.30 -4.12
CA ILE A 128 -2.55 -15.29 -3.95
C ILE A 128 -3.07 -16.28 -2.93
N VAL A 129 -3.00 -17.57 -3.27
CA VAL A 129 -3.33 -18.65 -2.35
C VAL A 129 -2.19 -18.79 -1.33
N VAL A 130 -2.56 -18.80 -0.05
CA VAL A 130 -1.62 -18.97 1.07
C VAL A 130 -2.12 -20.15 1.89
N PRO A 131 -1.26 -21.14 2.23
CA PRO A 131 -1.67 -22.25 3.07
C PRO A 131 -2.37 -21.79 4.35
N ALA A 132 -3.47 -22.47 4.68
CA ALA A 132 -4.19 -22.24 5.92
C ALA A 132 -3.26 -22.42 7.14
N PRO A 133 -3.49 -21.70 8.25
CA PRO A 133 -2.65 -21.83 9.44
C PRO A 133 -2.60 -23.28 9.92
N SER A 134 -1.39 -23.78 10.14
CA SER A 134 -1.16 -25.17 10.51
C SER A 134 0.07 -25.31 11.41
N ARG A 135 0.38 -26.55 11.80
CA ARG A 135 1.64 -26.88 12.49
C ARG A 135 2.89 -26.66 11.63
N ILE A 136 2.75 -26.60 10.30
CA ILE A 136 3.86 -26.32 9.38
C ILE A 136 4.17 -24.83 9.40
N TRP A 137 3.15 -24.00 9.24
CA TRP A 137 3.30 -22.55 9.23
C TRP A 137 1.98 -21.87 9.62
N ASP A 138 2.07 -20.81 10.42
CA ASP A 138 0.95 -19.95 10.79
C ASP A 138 1.25 -18.54 10.28
N HIS A 139 0.78 -18.25 9.08
CA HIS A 139 1.07 -17.01 8.36
C HIS A 139 0.67 -15.75 9.14
N ARG A 140 -0.33 -15.86 10.03
CA ARG A 140 -0.83 -14.74 10.86
C ARG A 140 0.22 -14.27 11.86
N ARG A 141 1.11 -15.15 12.32
CA ARG A 141 2.23 -14.82 13.22
C ARG A 141 3.29 -13.94 12.55
N HIS A 142 3.24 -13.84 11.22
CA HIS A 142 4.13 -13.03 10.40
C HIS A 142 3.41 -11.81 9.80
N GLY A 143 2.22 -11.47 10.32
CA GLY A 143 1.45 -10.31 9.85
C GLY A 143 0.81 -10.47 8.46
N VAL A 144 0.91 -11.65 7.85
CA VAL A 144 0.20 -11.96 6.60
C VAL A 144 -1.28 -12.11 6.93
N ARG A 145 -2.13 -11.28 6.31
CA ARG A 145 -3.58 -11.24 6.51
C ARG A 145 -4.27 -10.81 5.22
N GLY A 146 -5.60 -10.91 5.15
CA GLY A 146 -6.37 -10.40 4.01
C GLY A 146 -6.07 -8.91 3.77
N GLY A 147 -5.81 -8.55 2.50
CA GLY A 147 -5.55 -7.18 2.07
C GLY A 147 -4.14 -6.65 2.32
N VAL A 148 -3.18 -7.50 2.69
CA VAL A 148 -1.75 -7.11 2.71
C VAL A 148 -1.19 -7.01 1.29
N VAL A 149 -0.09 -6.26 1.16
CA VAL A 149 0.66 -6.17 -0.10
C VAL A 149 1.50 -7.43 -0.29
N ALA A 150 1.49 -7.96 -1.50
CA ALA A 150 2.37 -9.04 -1.93
C ALA A 150 2.98 -8.69 -3.28
N ALA A 151 4.14 -9.27 -3.56
CA ALA A 151 4.80 -9.16 -4.86
C ALA A 151 4.97 -10.57 -5.44
N VAL A 152 4.61 -10.71 -6.71
CA VAL A 152 4.92 -11.90 -7.53
C VAL A 152 6.00 -11.46 -8.50
N VAL A 153 7.14 -12.14 -8.46
CA VAL A 153 8.40 -11.73 -9.12
C VAL A 153 9.02 -12.86 -9.91
#